data_AF-A0A8T4MLM6-F1
#
_entry.id   AF-A0A8T4MLM6-F1
#
_cell.length_a   1.000
_cell.length_b   1.000
_cell.length_c   1.000
_cell.angle_alpha   90.00
_cell.angle_beta   90.00
_cell.angle_gamma   90.00
#
_symmetry.space_group_name_H-M   'P 1'
#
loop_
_entity.id
_entity.type
_entity.pdbx_description
1 polymer ?
#
loop_
_entity_poly.entity_id
_entity_poly.type
_entity_poly.pdbx_seq_one_letter_code
_entity_poly.pdbx_strand_id
1 'polypeptide(L)'
;MLHKILDFLKSKLNLPSSIISVNIININSHNQSPKTDEEKLFKYNEKEGSLEIYTKEFPEDVREEFDEIIRNDWQNIDLVLEKSSYNLFEKLCQYQKEDKVDDEIILSAFKEIGIPETDLKILESALFIRNLAFNQGENIESWKHDLQVRFGERANNIVNLCSAYYFEGFLIPLYDNSKELFFKMYEDVVGKSMLAVFVHSIMSQEKITKSIVEKLEISKKYGIKFIYIHGIGKINISRIKTCLAINKDFFDFFETQIHEDGNIIIVGLTLKN
;
A
#
# COMPACT_ATOMS: atom_id res chain seq x y z
N MET A 1 -13.62 -1.07 -20.23
CA MET A 1 -14.55 -2.22 -20.11
C MET A 1 -15.44 -2.05 -18.90
N LEU A 2 -14.87 -1.87 -17.69
CA LEU A 2 -15.62 -1.54 -16.47
C LEU A 2 -16.62 -0.39 -16.70
N HIS A 3 -16.20 0.72 -17.31
CA HIS A 3 -17.11 1.81 -17.68
C HIS A 3 -18.28 1.38 -18.57
N LYS A 4 -18.07 0.51 -19.58
CA LYS A 4 -19.16 0.02 -20.44
C LYS A 4 -20.16 -0.82 -19.64
N ILE A 5 -19.67 -1.66 -18.73
CA ILE A 5 -20.52 -2.48 -17.85
C ILE A 5 -21.29 -1.57 -16.89
N LEU A 6 -20.63 -0.62 -16.23
CA LEU A 6 -21.30 0.32 -15.32
C LEU A 6 -22.30 1.22 -16.04
N ASP A 7 -21.99 1.69 -17.25
CA ASP A 7 -22.90 2.47 -18.09
C ASP A 7 -24.11 1.63 -18.53
N PHE A 8 -23.90 0.35 -18.85
CA PHE A 8 -24.97 -0.59 -19.16
C PHE A 8 -25.87 -0.81 -17.94
N LEU A 9 -25.31 -1.18 -16.79
CA LEU A 9 -26.07 -1.42 -15.56
C LEU A 9 -26.81 -0.16 -15.10
N LYS A 10 -26.20 1.02 -15.28
CA LYS A 10 -26.83 2.32 -15.00
C LYS A 10 -28.03 2.57 -15.92
N SER A 11 -27.86 2.35 -17.21
CA SER A 11 -28.87 2.68 -18.22
C SER A 11 -30.02 1.67 -18.30
N LYS A 12 -29.76 0.39 -18.05
CA LYS A 12 -30.74 -0.70 -18.21
C LYS A 12 -31.31 -1.20 -16.89
N LEU A 13 -30.55 -1.13 -15.79
CA LEU A 13 -30.90 -1.73 -14.50
C LEU A 13 -30.91 -0.72 -13.33
N ASN A 14 -30.85 0.58 -13.63
CA ASN A 14 -30.91 1.67 -12.65
C ASN A 14 -29.87 1.52 -11.52
N LEU A 15 -28.64 1.09 -11.83
CA LEU A 15 -27.56 1.03 -10.85
C LEU A 15 -27.43 2.40 -10.13
N PRO A 16 -27.56 2.46 -8.79
CA PRO A 16 -27.47 3.70 -8.04
C PRO A 16 -26.19 4.45 -8.34
N SER A 17 -26.30 5.75 -8.63
CA SER A 17 -25.13 6.59 -8.90
C SER A 17 -24.14 6.61 -7.73
N SER A 18 -24.62 6.34 -6.51
CA SER A 18 -23.79 6.20 -5.30
C SER A 18 -22.84 5.00 -5.36
N ILE A 19 -23.15 3.95 -6.12
CA ILE A 19 -22.27 2.77 -6.32
C ILE A 19 -21.24 3.07 -7.42
N ILE A 20 -21.64 3.83 -8.44
CA ILE A 20 -20.78 4.22 -9.57
C ILE A 20 -19.70 5.22 -9.13
N SER A 21 -19.99 6.02 -8.09
CA SER A 21 -19.01 6.92 -7.48
C SER A 21 -18.00 6.22 -6.57
N VAL A 22 -18.16 4.93 -6.29
CA VAL A 22 -17.20 4.16 -5.49
C VAL A 22 -16.24 3.40 -6.41
N ASN A 23 -14.97 3.28 -6.00
CA ASN A 23 -13.96 2.52 -6.72
C ASN A 23 -14.34 1.02 -6.70
N ILE A 24 -15.06 0.56 -7.73
CA ILE A 24 -15.33 -0.85 -7.95
C ILE A 24 -14.04 -1.48 -8.49
N ILE A 25 -13.46 -2.35 -7.68
CA ILE A 25 -12.20 -3.06 -7.95
C ILE A 25 -12.48 -4.33 -8.75
N ASN A 26 -13.62 -4.98 -8.48
CA ASN A 26 -13.98 -6.28 -9.06
C ASN A 26 -15.48 -6.37 -9.39
N ILE A 27 -15.81 -6.99 -10.52
CA ILE A 27 -17.19 -7.40 -10.83
C ILE A 27 -17.26 -8.93 -10.92
N ASN A 28 -18.18 -9.52 -10.16
CA ASN A 28 -18.49 -10.95 -10.22
C ASN A 28 -19.84 -11.15 -10.88
N SER A 29 -19.92 -11.99 -11.91
CA SER A 29 -21.19 -12.38 -12.50
C SER A 29 -21.60 -13.75 -12.00
N HIS A 30 -22.83 -13.87 -11.49
CA HIS A 30 -23.38 -15.12 -10.99
C HIS A 30 -24.61 -15.53 -11.79
N ASN A 31 -24.56 -16.72 -12.39
CA ASN A 31 -25.73 -17.39 -12.98
C ASN A 31 -26.63 -18.05 -11.92
N GLN A 32 -26.44 -17.74 -10.64
CA GLN A 32 -27.25 -18.24 -9.53
C GLN A 32 -28.06 -17.08 -8.94
N SER A 33 -29.28 -17.38 -8.49
CA SER A 33 -30.12 -16.42 -7.78
C SER A 33 -29.47 -16.05 -6.44
N PRO A 34 -29.65 -14.81 -5.93
CA PRO A 34 -29.10 -14.40 -4.65
C PRO A 34 -29.63 -15.28 -3.51
N LYS A 35 -28.80 -15.51 -2.48
CA LYS A 35 -29.15 -16.38 -1.32
C LYS A 35 -30.15 -15.75 -0.33
N THR A 36 -30.52 -14.49 -0.56
CA THR A 36 -31.40 -13.70 0.31
C THR A 36 -32.58 -13.19 -0.49
N ASP A 37 -33.79 -13.23 0.07
CA ASP A 37 -35.09 -12.87 -0.55
C ASP A 37 -35.24 -11.40 -1.01
N GLU A 38 -34.17 -10.60 -0.98
CA GLU A 38 -34.19 -9.27 -1.55
C GLU A 38 -33.86 -9.37 -3.04
N GLU A 39 -34.84 -9.00 -3.89
CA GLU A 39 -34.77 -8.85 -5.35
C GLU A 39 -33.69 -7.85 -5.79
N LYS A 40 -32.42 -8.20 -5.58
CA LYS A 40 -31.29 -7.34 -5.90
C LYS A 40 -30.55 -7.94 -7.08
N LEU A 41 -30.72 -7.30 -8.24
CA LEU A 41 -29.98 -7.58 -9.48
C LEU A 41 -28.45 -7.45 -9.31
N PHE A 42 -28.03 -6.72 -8.28
CA PHE A 42 -26.63 -6.51 -7.93
C PHE A 42 -26.46 -6.32 -6.42
N LYS A 43 -25.29 -6.67 -5.91
CA LYS A 43 -24.88 -6.44 -4.52
C LYS A 43 -23.49 -5.81 -4.50
N TYR A 44 -23.39 -4.63 -3.90
CA TYR A 44 -22.10 -3.95 -3.71
C TYR A 44 -21.58 -4.19 -2.30
N ASN A 45 -20.34 -4.67 -2.20
CA ASN A 45 -19.60 -4.78 -0.94
C ASN A 45 -18.59 -3.65 -0.85
N GLU A 46 -18.94 -2.60 -0.12
CA GLU A 46 -18.10 -1.41 0.04
C GLU A 46 -16.73 -1.70 0.67
N LYS A 47 -16.68 -2.67 1.59
CA LYS A 47 -15.43 -3.05 2.27
C LYS A 47 -14.44 -3.73 1.32
N GLU A 48 -14.94 -4.47 0.34
CA GLU A 48 -14.14 -5.23 -0.62
C GLU A 48 -14.00 -4.51 -1.97
N GLY A 49 -14.75 -3.42 -2.20
CA GLY A 49 -14.84 -2.75 -3.49
C GLY A 49 -15.38 -3.67 -4.58
N SER A 50 -16.24 -4.65 -4.25
CA SER A 50 -16.72 -5.66 -5.19
C SER A 50 -18.20 -5.46 -5.53
N LEU A 51 -18.54 -5.63 -6.81
CA LEU A 51 -19.91 -5.62 -7.31
C LEU A 51 -20.28 -7.02 -7.81
N GLU A 52 -21.18 -7.69 -7.10
CA GLU A 52 -21.79 -8.94 -7.54
C GLU A 52 -22.99 -8.61 -8.44
N ILE A 53 -23.10 -9.26 -9.60
CA ILE A 53 -24.18 -9.11 -10.58
C ILE A 53 -24.86 -10.46 -10.77
N TYR A 54 -26.17 -10.52 -10.57
CA TYR A 54 -26.96 -11.75 -10.68
C TYR A 54 -27.71 -11.76 -12.02
N THR A 55 -27.04 -12.21 -13.07
CA THR A 55 -27.52 -12.16 -14.47
C THR A 55 -28.74 -13.04 -14.70
N LYS A 56 -28.97 -14.05 -13.87
CA LYS A 56 -30.17 -14.91 -13.96
C LYS A 56 -31.46 -14.13 -13.74
N GLU A 57 -31.41 -13.09 -12.92
CA GLU A 57 -32.55 -12.25 -12.57
C GLU A 57 -32.78 -11.12 -13.58
N PHE A 58 -31.94 -11.00 -14.62
CA PHE A 58 -32.11 -9.99 -15.66
C PHE A 58 -33.29 -10.34 -16.57
N PRO A 59 -34.04 -9.32 -17.06
CA PRO A 59 -34.91 -9.49 -18.21
C PRO A 59 -34.16 -10.14 -19.38
N GLU A 60 -34.83 -10.97 -20.17
CA GLU A 60 -34.18 -11.79 -21.20
C GLU A 60 -33.45 -10.94 -22.26
N ASP A 61 -34.07 -9.86 -22.70
CA ASP A 61 -33.50 -8.86 -23.62
C ASP A 61 -32.27 -8.15 -23.04
N VAL A 62 -32.35 -7.76 -21.76
CA VAL A 62 -31.23 -7.13 -21.05
C VAL A 62 -30.09 -8.12 -20.83
N ARG A 63 -30.40 -9.38 -20.55
CA ARG A 63 -29.41 -10.45 -20.42
C ARG A 63 -28.69 -10.71 -21.73
N GLU A 64 -29.39 -10.73 -22.85
CA GLU A 64 -28.78 -10.90 -24.17
C GLU A 64 -27.83 -9.75 -24.53
N GLU A 65 -28.23 -8.50 -24.29
CA GLU A 65 -27.34 -7.33 -24.49
C GLU A 65 -26.13 -7.37 -23.55
N PHE A 66 -26.35 -7.75 -22.28
CA PHE A 66 -25.27 -7.89 -21.30
C PHE A 66 -24.30 -9.00 -21.73
N ASP A 67 -24.83 -10.16 -22.12
CA ASP A 67 -24.07 -11.28 -22.65
C ASP A 67 -23.26 -10.89 -23.89
N GLU A 68 -23.76 -10.02 -24.76
CA GLU A 68 -23.03 -9.53 -25.93
C GLU A 68 -21.86 -8.61 -25.53
N ILE A 69 -22.07 -7.73 -24.55
CA ILE A 69 -21.01 -6.90 -23.96
C ILE A 69 -19.92 -7.78 -23.34
N ILE A 70 -20.32 -8.89 -22.71
CA ILE A 70 -19.42 -9.87 -22.11
C ILE A 70 -18.71 -10.71 -23.19
N ARG A 71 -19.44 -11.39 -24.09
CA ARG A 71 -18.90 -12.32 -25.10
C ARG A 71 -17.87 -11.70 -26.04
N ASN A 72 -18.03 -10.43 -26.39
CA ASN A 72 -17.11 -9.74 -27.30
C ASN A 72 -15.73 -9.47 -26.70
N ASP A 73 -15.59 -9.58 -25.38
CA ASP A 73 -14.41 -9.12 -24.64
C ASP A 73 -13.89 -10.18 -23.62
N TRP A 74 -14.48 -11.39 -23.57
CA TRP A 74 -14.28 -12.38 -22.49
C TRP A 74 -13.85 -13.76 -23.02
N GLN A 75 -12.70 -14.26 -22.56
CA GLN A 75 -12.37 -15.69 -22.59
C GLN A 75 -12.24 -16.18 -21.15
N ASN A 76 -13.25 -16.89 -20.66
CA ASN A 76 -13.31 -17.67 -19.42
C ASN A 76 -12.57 -17.12 -18.18
N ILE A 77 -13.21 -16.31 -17.32
CA ILE A 77 -12.98 -16.23 -15.85
C ILE A 77 -14.19 -15.52 -15.20
N ASP A 78 -14.71 -16.01 -14.07
CA ASP A 78 -15.87 -15.49 -13.30
C ASP A 78 -15.69 -14.08 -12.66
N LEU A 79 -14.52 -13.45 -12.87
CA LEU A 79 -14.07 -12.20 -12.22
C LEU A 79 -13.59 -11.20 -13.28
N VAL A 80 -14.24 -10.04 -13.37
CA VAL A 80 -13.77 -8.93 -14.22
C VAL A 80 -12.80 -8.08 -13.41
N LEU A 81 -11.52 -8.23 -13.72
CA LEU A 81 -10.45 -7.30 -13.34
C LEU A 81 -10.26 -6.28 -14.46
N GLU A 82 -10.00 -5.01 -14.16
CA GLU A 82 -9.54 -4.08 -15.18
C GLU A 82 -8.27 -4.64 -15.87
N LYS A 83 -8.07 -4.38 -17.17
CA LYS A 83 -6.91 -4.88 -17.91
C LYS A 83 -5.57 -4.49 -17.25
N SER A 84 -5.52 -3.31 -16.64
CA SER A 84 -4.45 -2.87 -15.75
C SER A 84 -4.28 -3.81 -14.56
N SER A 85 -5.35 -4.11 -13.82
CA SER A 85 -5.43 -5.04 -12.68
C SER A 85 -5.19 -6.51 -13.03
N TYR A 86 -5.43 -6.93 -14.27
CA TYR A 86 -5.08 -8.29 -14.73
C TYR A 86 -3.60 -8.42 -15.02
N ASN A 87 -3.01 -7.49 -15.78
CA ASN A 87 -1.56 -7.43 -15.98
C ASN A 87 -0.84 -7.31 -14.62
N LEU A 88 -1.46 -6.61 -13.68
CA LEU A 88 -1.05 -6.48 -12.27
C LEU A 88 -0.93 -7.85 -11.60
N PHE A 89 -2.01 -8.62 -11.65
CA PHE A 89 -2.12 -9.94 -11.07
C PHE A 89 -1.15 -10.92 -11.72
N GLU A 90 -1.02 -10.89 -13.06
CA GLU A 90 -0.05 -11.71 -13.78
C GLU A 90 1.39 -11.41 -13.35
N LYS A 91 1.78 -10.13 -13.23
CA LYS A 91 3.11 -9.75 -12.75
C LYS A 91 3.38 -10.20 -11.32
N LEU A 92 2.38 -10.10 -10.45
CA LEU A 92 2.48 -10.53 -9.05
C LEU A 92 2.58 -12.06 -8.96
N CYS A 93 1.77 -12.80 -9.72
CA CYS A 93 1.86 -14.25 -9.83
C CYS A 93 3.16 -14.73 -10.49
N GLN A 94 3.68 -13.98 -11.46
CA GLN A 94 4.97 -14.27 -12.08
C GLN A 94 6.09 -14.04 -11.07
N TYR A 95 6.08 -12.90 -10.38
CA TYR A 95 7.01 -12.62 -9.30
C TYR A 95 6.96 -13.75 -8.25
N GLN A 96 5.80 -14.22 -7.82
CA GLN A 96 5.70 -15.34 -6.88
C GLN A 96 6.30 -16.67 -7.37
N LYS A 97 6.53 -16.84 -8.69
CA LYS A 97 7.15 -18.04 -9.29
C LYS A 97 8.65 -17.90 -9.53
N GLU A 98 9.18 -16.67 -9.48
CA GLU A 98 10.60 -16.39 -9.69
C GLU A 98 11.39 -16.67 -8.41
N ASP A 99 12.57 -17.29 -8.57
CA ASP A 99 13.47 -17.61 -7.46
C ASP A 99 13.99 -16.32 -6.81
N LYS A 100 13.56 -16.07 -5.58
CA LYS A 100 13.76 -14.81 -4.87
C LYS A 100 14.30 -15.04 -3.48
N VAL A 101 15.49 -15.62 -3.46
CA VAL A 101 16.23 -15.99 -2.25
C VAL A 101 16.17 -14.89 -1.18
N ASP A 102 16.46 -13.63 -1.55
CA ASP A 102 16.51 -12.54 -0.56
C ASP A 102 15.13 -12.14 0.00
N ASP A 103 14.11 -12.00 -0.86
CA ASP A 103 12.76 -11.64 -0.41
C ASP A 103 12.09 -12.80 0.36
N GLU A 104 12.37 -14.05 -0.02
CA GLU A 104 11.91 -15.25 0.68
C GLU A 104 12.54 -15.39 2.06
N ILE A 105 13.81 -15.02 2.23
CA ILE A 105 14.48 -14.96 3.53
C ILE A 105 13.72 -13.98 4.45
N ILE A 106 13.39 -12.78 3.95
CA ILE A 106 12.66 -11.77 4.72
C ILE A 106 11.27 -12.31 5.11
N LEU A 107 10.50 -12.82 4.14
CA LEU A 107 9.15 -13.33 4.39
C LEU A 107 9.14 -14.51 5.35
N SER A 108 10.10 -15.43 5.21
CA SER A 108 10.24 -16.58 6.10
C SER A 108 10.57 -16.13 7.52
N ALA A 109 11.50 -15.20 7.69
CA ALA A 109 11.83 -14.65 9.00
C ALA A 109 10.60 -14.03 9.68
N PHE A 110 9.82 -13.18 8.98
CA PHE A 110 8.63 -12.57 9.57
C PHE A 110 7.48 -13.54 9.83
N LYS A 111 7.36 -14.59 9.01
CA LYS A 111 6.43 -15.70 9.26
C LYS A 111 6.79 -16.46 10.54
N GLU A 112 8.07 -16.74 10.77
CA GLU A 112 8.57 -17.39 11.99
C GLU A 112 8.45 -16.51 13.22
N ILE A 113 8.70 -15.19 13.07
CA ILE A 113 8.50 -14.20 14.13
C ILE A 113 7.03 -14.18 14.59
N GLY A 114 6.09 -14.44 13.69
CA GLY A 114 4.66 -14.48 14.00
C GLY A 114 4.01 -13.09 14.04
N ILE A 115 4.37 -12.21 13.10
CA ILE A 115 3.68 -10.93 12.92
C ILE A 115 2.23 -11.15 12.42
N PRO A 116 1.33 -10.14 12.52
CA PRO A 116 -0.02 -10.27 12.01
C PRO A 116 -0.06 -10.69 10.53
N GLU A 117 -0.94 -11.63 10.17
CA GLU A 117 -1.06 -12.15 8.80
C GLU A 117 -1.32 -11.03 7.77
N THR A 118 -2.10 -10.01 8.17
CA THR A 118 -2.33 -8.82 7.35
C THR A 118 -1.03 -8.08 7.04
N ASP A 119 -0.14 -7.93 8.00
CA ASP A 119 1.15 -7.26 7.80
C ASP A 119 2.06 -8.07 6.89
N LEU A 120 2.05 -9.39 7.04
CA LEU A 120 2.82 -10.29 6.17
C LEU A 120 2.37 -10.16 4.71
N LYS A 121 1.06 -10.09 4.45
CA LYS A 121 0.50 -9.86 3.09
C LYS A 121 0.90 -8.49 2.52
N ILE A 122 0.89 -7.45 3.36
CA ILE A 122 1.33 -6.12 2.94
C ILE A 122 2.84 -6.14 2.66
N LEU A 123 3.64 -6.80 3.49
CA LEU A 123 5.09 -6.91 3.31
C LEU A 123 5.44 -7.64 2.01
N GLU A 124 4.77 -8.75 1.72
CA GLU A 124 4.92 -9.45 0.43
C GLU A 124 4.64 -8.52 -0.76
N SER A 125 3.54 -7.77 -0.69
CA SER A 125 3.20 -6.78 -1.72
C SER A 125 4.22 -5.64 -1.78
N ALA A 126 4.77 -5.22 -0.64
CA ALA A 126 5.77 -4.18 -0.57
C ALA A 126 7.12 -4.61 -1.17
N LEU A 127 7.55 -5.85 -0.96
CA LEU A 127 8.76 -6.44 -1.57
C LEU A 127 8.60 -6.50 -3.09
N PHE A 128 7.43 -6.92 -3.56
CA PHE A 128 7.10 -6.87 -4.98
C PHE A 128 7.18 -5.46 -5.56
N ILE A 129 6.54 -4.48 -4.91
CA ILE A 129 6.59 -3.07 -5.31
C ILE A 129 8.03 -2.55 -5.33
N ARG A 130 8.84 -2.91 -4.34
CA ARG A 130 10.25 -2.56 -4.25
C ARG A 130 11.03 -3.10 -5.44
N ASN A 131 10.80 -4.37 -5.82
CA ASN A 131 11.39 -4.99 -7.00
C ASN A 131 10.98 -4.27 -8.30
N LEU A 132 9.69 -3.96 -8.47
CA LEU A 132 9.20 -3.19 -9.63
C LEU A 132 9.88 -1.81 -9.74
N ALA A 133 9.99 -1.10 -8.62
CA ALA A 133 10.55 0.25 -8.61
C ALA A 133 12.06 0.25 -8.89
N PHE A 134 12.83 -0.61 -8.22
CA PHE A 134 14.29 -0.55 -8.28
C PHE A 134 14.89 -1.38 -9.44
N ASN A 135 14.31 -2.54 -9.75
CA ASN A 135 14.87 -3.44 -10.78
C ASN A 135 14.24 -3.23 -12.15
N GLN A 136 12.96 -2.84 -12.20
CA GLN A 136 12.23 -2.69 -13.46
C GLN A 136 11.95 -1.24 -13.84
N GLY A 137 12.18 -0.29 -12.93
CA GLY A 137 11.98 1.15 -13.17
C GLY A 137 10.50 1.52 -13.40
N GLU A 138 9.57 0.70 -12.91
CA GLU A 138 8.15 0.92 -13.14
C GLU A 138 7.56 2.01 -12.24
N ASN A 139 6.51 2.68 -12.73
CA ASN A 139 5.72 3.57 -11.90
C ASN A 139 4.86 2.76 -10.93
N ILE A 140 5.17 2.87 -9.64
CA ILE A 140 4.53 2.11 -8.56
C ILE A 140 3.41 2.87 -7.84
N GLU A 141 3.05 4.09 -8.26
CA GLU A 141 2.10 4.94 -7.52
C GLU A 141 0.70 4.32 -7.43
N SER A 142 0.21 3.70 -8.51
CA SER A 142 -1.08 3.00 -8.49
C SER A 142 -1.08 1.84 -7.48
N TRP A 143 0.04 1.11 -7.39
CA TRP A 143 0.19 -0.03 -6.48
C TRP A 143 0.23 0.39 -5.02
N LYS A 144 0.96 1.46 -4.72
CA LYS A 144 0.99 2.09 -3.40
C LYS A 144 -0.40 2.56 -3.00
N HIS A 145 -1.11 3.20 -3.93
CA HIS A 145 -2.47 3.66 -3.71
C HIS A 145 -3.42 2.49 -3.40
N ASP A 146 -3.38 1.41 -4.18
CA ASP A 146 -4.23 0.25 -3.97
C ASP A 146 -4.02 -0.40 -2.60
N LEU A 147 -2.76 -0.57 -2.18
CA LEU A 147 -2.46 -1.07 -0.83
C LEU A 147 -2.97 -0.13 0.26
N GLN A 148 -2.82 1.18 0.07
CA GLN A 148 -3.32 2.18 1.01
C GLN A 148 -4.86 2.18 1.09
N VAL A 149 -5.57 2.01 -0.03
CA VAL A 149 -7.04 1.90 -0.02
C VAL A 149 -7.47 0.65 0.75
N ARG A 150 -6.79 -0.48 0.54
CA ARG A 150 -7.16 -1.77 1.15
C ARG A 150 -6.81 -1.88 2.64
N PHE A 151 -5.66 -1.35 3.05
CA PHE A 151 -5.09 -1.57 4.39
C PHE A 151 -4.79 -0.28 5.15
N GLY A 152 -5.16 0.88 4.59
CA GLY A 152 -5.01 2.19 5.22
C GLY A 152 -3.56 2.66 5.34
N GLU A 153 -3.33 3.53 6.32
CA GLU A 153 -2.01 4.14 6.57
C GLU A 153 -0.92 3.11 6.91
N ARG A 154 -1.31 1.99 7.54
CA ARG A 154 -0.38 0.90 7.88
C ARG A 154 0.29 0.31 6.64
N ALA A 155 -0.45 0.18 5.54
CA ALA A 155 0.13 -0.28 4.27
C ALA A 155 1.20 0.67 3.76
N ASN A 156 0.91 1.97 3.77
CA ASN A 156 1.86 2.99 3.35
C ASN A 156 3.14 2.95 4.21
N ASN A 157 3.01 2.75 5.53
CA ASN A 157 4.16 2.64 6.43
C ASN A 157 5.02 1.41 6.11
N ILE A 158 4.41 0.23 5.96
CA ILE A 158 5.12 -1.01 5.61
C ILE A 158 5.84 -0.86 4.26
N VAL A 159 5.18 -0.30 3.24
CA VAL A 159 5.79 -0.11 1.92
C VAL A 159 6.99 0.84 1.99
N ASN A 160 6.88 1.94 2.74
CA ASN A 160 7.98 2.89 2.89
C ASN A 160 9.15 2.30 3.69
N LEU A 161 8.88 1.59 4.79
CA LEU A 161 9.90 0.91 5.58
C LEU A 161 10.60 -0.20 4.78
N CYS A 162 9.85 -0.98 3.99
CA CYS A 162 10.37 -2.01 3.10
C CYS A 162 11.27 -1.40 2.02
N SER A 163 10.84 -0.32 1.38
CA SER A 163 11.64 0.40 0.38
C SER A 163 12.95 0.96 0.95
N ALA A 164 12.98 1.23 2.26
CA ALA A 164 14.14 1.72 2.99
C ALA A 164 14.90 0.63 3.75
N TYR A 165 14.66 -0.65 3.45
CA TYR A 165 15.40 -1.80 3.99
C TYR A 165 15.32 -1.95 5.53
N TYR A 166 14.26 -1.45 6.17
CA TYR A 166 14.11 -1.55 7.63
C TYR A 166 13.78 -2.97 8.11
N PHE A 167 13.19 -3.81 7.26
CA PHE A 167 12.78 -5.16 7.66
C PHE A 167 14.00 -6.04 7.89
N GLU A 168 14.91 -6.07 6.91
CA GLU A 168 16.18 -6.78 6.93
C GLU A 168 17.29 -6.04 7.70
N GLY A 169 17.35 -4.72 7.60
CA GLY A 169 18.44 -3.93 8.17
C GLY A 169 18.26 -3.56 9.64
N PHE A 170 17.03 -3.64 10.17
CA PHE A 170 16.72 -3.22 11.53
C PHE A 170 15.82 -4.20 12.29
N LEU A 171 14.65 -4.54 11.75
CA LEU A 171 13.63 -5.31 12.48
C LEU A 171 14.03 -6.77 12.73
N ILE A 172 14.59 -7.45 11.74
CA ILE A 172 15.14 -8.82 11.92
C ILE A 172 16.28 -8.80 12.96
N PRO A 173 17.33 -7.97 12.83
CA PRO A 173 18.36 -7.85 13.86
C PRO A 173 17.81 -7.50 15.25
N LEU A 174 16.77 -6.66 15.34
CA LEU A 174 16.13 -6.32 16.62
C LEU A 174 15.48 -7.53 17.27
N TYR A 175 14.75 -8.36 16.49
CA TYR A 175 14.15 -9.59 16.98
C TYR A 175 15.19 -10.58 17.49
N ASP A 176 16.26 -10.78 16.72
CA ASP A 176 17.35 -11.70 17.06
C ASP A 176 18.07 -11.28 18.34
N ASN A 177 18.27 -9.98 18.54
CA ASN A 177 18.90 -9.44 19.75
C ASN A 177 17.94 -9.40 20.95
N SER A 178 16.66 -9.06 20.74
CA SER A 178 15.67 -8.96 21.83
C SER A 178 14.24 -9.07 21.31
N LYS A 179 13.67 -10.29 21.40
CA LYS A 179 12.28 -10.58 21.04
C LYS A 179 11.27 -9.70 21.79
N GLU A 180 11.49 -9.49 23.09
CA GLU A 180 10.61 -8.66 23.92
C GLU A 180 10.60 -7.21 23.44
N LEU A 181 11.79 -6.64 23.19
CA LEU A 181 11.91 -5.28 22.68
C LEU A 181 11.30 -5.15 21.28
N PHE A 182 11.53 -6.14 20.41
CA PHE A 182 10.90 -6.21 19.10
C PHE A 182 9.38 -6.11 19.20
N PHE A 183 8.71 -6.99 19.95
CA PHE A 183 7.24 -6.96 20.02
C PHE A 183 6.70 -5.69 20.67
N LYS A 184 7.43 -5.15 21.65
CA LYS A 184 7.09 -3.87 22.28
C LYS A 184 7.15 -2.71 21.29
N MET A 185 8.08 -2.75 20.34
CA MET A 185 8.32 -1.67 19.39
C MET A 185 7.62 -1.86 18.03
N TYR A 186 7.34 -3.10 17.64
CA TYR A 186 6.89 -3.43 16.29
C TYR A 186 5.67 -2.60 15.87
N GLU A 187 4.68 -2.45 16.75
CA GLU A 187 3.49 -1.66 16.44
C GLU A 187 3.79 -0.16 16.28
N ASP A 188 4.72 0.39 17.06
CA ASP A 188 5.11 1.79 16.90
C ASP A 188 5.98 1.99 15.64
N VAL A 189 6.88 1.06 15.33
CA VAL A 189 7.72 1.12 14.13
C VAL A 189 6.89 0.93 12.88
N VAL A 190 6.14 -0.17 12.77
CA VAL A 190 5.38 -0.52 11.57
C VAL A 190 4.07 0.25 11.48
N GLY A 191 3.34 0.35 12.59
CA GLY A 191 2.05 1.04 12.61
C GLY A 191 2.18 2.56 12.51
N LYS A 192 3.25 3.14 13.09
CA LYS A 192 3.43 4.61 13.16
C LYS A 192 4.69 5.13 12.50
N SER A 193 5.48 4.32 11.80
CA SER A 193 6.77 4.75 11.20
C SER A 193 7.68 5.47 12.20
N MET A 194 7.83 4.91 13.41
CA MET A 194 8.51 5.57 14.54
C MET A 194 9.94 6.04 14.21
N LEU A 195 10.66 5.33 13.35
CA LEU A 195 12.08 5.53 13.07
C LEU A 195 12.38 6.35 11.82
N ALA A 196 11.35 6.68 11.06
CA ALA A 196 11.49 7.24 9.73
C ALA A 196 10.43 8.30 9.44
N VAL A 197 10.87 9.44 8.90
CA VAL A 197 10.00 10.46 8.31
C VAL A 197 10.16 10.40 6.81
N PHE A 198 9.09 10.05 6.09
CA PHE A 198 9.08 10.00 4.62
C PHE A 198 8.47 11.27 4.06
N VAL A 199 9.30 12.16 3.53
CA VAL A 199 8.86 13.46 2.99
C VAL A 199 8.39 13.32 1.55
N HIS A 200 7.13 13.69 1.32
CA HIS A 200 6.51 13.69 -0.01
C HIS A 200 6.14 15.11 -0.50
N SER A 201 5.83 15.22 -1.80
CA SER A 201 5.74 16.49 -2.54
C SER A 201 4.66 17.47 -2.07
N ILE A 202 3.67 16.99 -1.33
CA ILE A 202 2.58 17.81 -0.78
C ILE A 202 2.75 18.10 0.73
N MET A 203 3.81 17.60 1.39
CA MET A 203 4.08 17.95 2.78
C MET A 203 4.56 19.39 2.87
N SER A 204 3.85 20.20 3.67
CA SER A 204 4.32 21.52 4.06
C SER A 204 5.50 21.40 5.03
N GLN A 205 6.30 22.46 5.13
CA GLN A 205 7.41 22.50 6.08
C GLN A 205 6.96 22.28 7.52
N GLU A 206 5.83 22.88 7.92
CA GLU A 206 5.24 22.69 9.25
C GLU A 206 4.90 21.22 9.52
N LYS A 207 4.33 20.50 8.54
CA LYS A 207 4.04 19.07 8.66
C LYS A 207 5.32 18.23 8.79
N ILE A 208 6.37 18.58 8.05
CA ILE A 208 7.68 17.90 8.16
C ILE A 208 8.24 18.11 9.57
N THR A 209 8.29 19.35 10.05
CA THR A 209 8.74 19.67 11.41
C THR A 209 7.96 18.87 12.45
N LYS A 210 6.62 18.92 12.40
CA LYS A 210 5.76 18.20 13.34
C LYS A 210 6.05 16.70 13.33
N SER A 211 6.18 16.10 12.15
CA SER A 211 6.49 14.67 12.03
C SER A 211 7.83 14.33 12.66
N ILE A 212 8.87 15.14 12.41
CA ILE A 212 10.19 14.97 13.04
C ILE A 212 10.07 15.04 14.57
N VAL A 213 9.39 16.04 15.13
CA VAL A 213 9.19 16.16 16.58
C VAL A 213 8.52 14.93 17.16
N GLU A 214 7.42 14.49 16.56
CA GLU A 214 6.69 13.32 17.02
C GLU A 214 7.60 12.08 17.03
N LYS A 215 8.44 11.88 16.01
CA LYS A 215 9.38 10.74 15.97
C LYS A 215 10.49 10.86 16.98
N LEU A 216 11.01 12.08 17.22
CA LEU A 216 12.04 12.31 18.25
C LEU A 216 11.51 12.00 19.65
N GLU A 217 10.29 12.44 19.98
CA GLU A 217 9.69 12.20 21.30
C GLU A 217 9.43 10.71 21.54
N ILE A 218 8.95 9.99 20.53
CA ILE A 218 8.78 8.53 20.66
C ILE A 218 10.17 7.87 20.77
N SER A 219 11.17 8.31 19.99
CA SER A 219 12.53 7.75 20.03
C SER A 219 13.17 7.88 21.42
N LYS A 220 13.04 9.06 22.06
CA LYS A 220 13.45 9.29 23.45
C LYS A 220 12.77 8.32 24.41
N LYS A 221 11.45 8.10 24.28
CA LYS A 221 10.67 7.20 25.15
C LYS A 221 11.21 5.76 25.14
N TYR A 222 11.72 5.28 24.01
CA TYR A 222 12.26 3.92 23.87
C TYR A 222 13.80 3.85 23.95
N GLY A 223 14.47 4.96 24.26
CA GLY A 223 15.94 5.01 24.31
C GLY A 223 16.61 4.87 22.94
N ILE A 224 15.86 5.06 21.86
CA ILE A 224 16.37 5.07 20.49
C ILE A 224 16.96 6.43 20.22
N LYS A 225 18.23 6.44 19.82
CA LYS A 225 18.99 7.67 19.70
C LYS A 225 19.01 8.23 18.30
N PHE A 226 18.29 7.62 17.35
CA PHE A 226 18.31 8.07 15.97
C PHE A 226 16.93 8.04 15.34
N ILE A 227 16.74 8.93 14.36
CA ILE A 227 15.66 8.86 13.37
C ILE A 227 16.24 9.11 11.99
N TYR A 228 15.61 8.57 10.96
CA TYR A 228 15.96 8.87 9.59
C TYR A 228 14.88 9.71 8.91
N ILE A 229 15.30 10.60 8.03
CA ILE A 229 14.42 11.40 7.18
C ILE A 229 14.75 11.04 5.74
N HIS A 230 13.75 10.54 5.02
CA HIS A 230 13.88 10.14 3.63
C HIS A 230 13.14 11.15 2.74
N GLY A 231 13.75 11.52 1.63
CA GLY A 231 13.10 12.33 0.60
C GLY A 231 13.53 11.91 -0.79
N ILE A 232 12.55 11.83 -1.70
CA ILE A 232 12.79 11.55 -3.12
C ILE A 232 12.31 12.75 -3.95
N GLY A 233 13.13 13.23 -4.87
CA GLY A 233 12.87 14.38 -5.74
C GLY A 233 13.38 15.70 -5.17
N LYS A 234 13.85 16.58 -6.06
CA LYS A 234 14.51 17.86 -5.73
C LYS A 234 13.70 18.73 -4.76
N ILE A 235 12.38 18.76 -4.91
CA ILE A 235 11.48 19.55 -4.04
C ILE A 235 11.55 19.04 -2.60
N ASN A 236 11.51 17.71 -2.41
CA ASN A 236 11.52 17.09 -1.09
C ASN A 236 12.90 17.25 -0.43
N ILE A 237 13.97 17.08 -1.21
CA ILE A 237 15.35 17.34 -0.77
C ILE A 237 15.49 18.78 -0.25
N SER A 238 15.06 19.76 -1.03
CA SER A 238 15.13 21.17 -0.64
C SER A 238 14.34 21.44 0.64
N ARG A 239 13.14 20.86 0.79
CA ARG A 239 12.31 21.04 1.98
C ARG A 239 12.94 20.42 3.23
N ILE A 240 13.54 19.24 3.11
CA ILE A 240 14.26 18.60 4.22
C ILE A 240 15.39 19.50 4.68
N LYS A 241 16.25 19.95 3.76
CA LYS A 241 17.38 20.84 4.06
C LYS A 241 16.92 22.13 4.75
N THR A 242 15.89 22.79 4.22
CA THR A 242 15.33 24.02 4.80
C THR A 242 14.74 23.76 6.20
N CYS A 243 14.00 22.66 6.37
CA CYS A 243 13.42 22.29 7.66
C CYS A 243 14.49 22.07 8.73
N LEU A 244 15.57 21.36 8.39
CA LEU A 244 16.68 21.10 9.31
C LEU A 244 17.45 22.37 9.66
N ALA A 245 17.67 23.27 8.68
CA ALA A 245 18.35 24.54 8.92
C ALA A 245 17.56 25.45 9.88
N ILE A 246 16.24 25.52 9.73
CA ILE A 246 15.39 26.40 10.55
C ILE A 246 15.22 25.88 11.98
N ASN A 247 15.18 24.55 12.16
CA ASN A 247 14.92 23.93 13.45
C ASN A 247 16.17 23.35 14.11
N LYS A 248 17.37 23.74 13.67
CA LYS A 248 18.65 23.19 14.14
C LYS A 248 18.79 23.28 15.67
N ASP A 249 18.44 24.42 16.24
CA ASP A 249 18.56 24.66 17.68
C ASP A 249 17.40 24.01 18.47
N PHE A 250 16.28 23.75 17.80
CA PHE A 250 15.09 23.19 18.41
C PHE A 250 15.16 21.66 18.57
N PHE A 251 15.73 20.96 17.60
CA PHE A 251 15.72 19.49 17.58
C PHE A 251 16.80 18.83 18.46
N ASP A 252 17.69 19.60 19.09
CA ASP A 252 18.77 19.16 19.99
C ASP A 252 19.49 17.85 19.58
N PHE A 253 19.82 17.74 18.29
CA PHE A 253 20.59 16.60 17.78
C PHE A 253 22.11 16.80 17.98
N PHE A 254 22.81 15.71 18.26
CA PHE A 254 24.26 15.64 18.41
C PHE A 254 24.97 15.53 17.07
N GLU A 255 24.39 14.75 16.15
CA GLU A 255 25.01 14.43 14.86
C GLU A 255 23.96 14.39 13.75
N THR A 256 24.34 14.90 12.59
CA THR A 256 23.53 14.84 11.37
C THR A 256 24.37 14.20 10.28
N GLN A 257 23.94 13.03 9.82
CA GLN A 257 24.55 12.34 8.69
C GLN A 257 23.66 12.54 7.47
N ILE A 258 24.18 13.17 6.42
CA ILE A 258 23.44 13.42 5.19
C ILE A 258 24.05 12.57 4.08
N HIS A 259 23.24 11.68 3.53
CA HIS A 259 23.54 10.96 2.30
C HIS A 259 22.62 11.45 1.20
N GLU A 260 23.20 11.91 0.09
CA GLU A 260 22.45 12.40 -1.08
C GLU A 260 23.03 11.75 -2.33
N ASP A 261 22.16 11.06 -3.07
CA ASP A 261 22.51 10.42 -4.34
C ASP A 261 21.42 10.72 -5.38
N GLY A 262 21.79 11.49 -6.40
CA GLY A 262 20.90 11.94 -7.46
C GLY A 262 19.68 12.72 -6.92
N ASN A 263 18.52 12.08 -6.96
CA ASN A 263 17.25 12.64 -6.48
C ASN A 263 16.81 12.05 -5.13
N ILE A 264 17.69 11.40 -4.37
CA ILE A 264 17.37 10.80 -3.08
C ILE A 264 18.21 11.48 -2.01
N ILE A 265 17.57 11.80 -0.87
CA ILE A 265 18.26 12.20 0.36
C ILE A 265 17.84 11.28 1.50
N ILE A 266 18.80 10.88 2.31
CA ILE A 266 18.62 10.21 3.59
C ILE A 266 19.38 11.04 4.63
N VAL A 267 18.67 11.51 5.65
CA VAL A 267 19.27 12.22 6.78
C VAL A 267 19.10 11.40 8.04
N GLY A 268 20.21 10.95 8.63
CA GLY A 268 20.23 10.41 9.98
C GLY A 268 20.37 11.55 10.99
N LEU A 269 19.45 11.65 11.94
CA LEU A 269 19.54 12.54 13.09
C LEU A 269 19.82 11.71 14.34
N THR A 270 20.89 12.02 15.06
CA THR A 270 21.23 11.37 16.33
C THR A 270 20.98 12.32 17.50
N LEU A 271 20.22 11.90 18.50
CA LEU A 271 19.87 12.67 19.70
C LEU A 271 21.07 12.83 20.65
N LYS A 272 21.18 13.99 21.33
CA LYS A 272 22.08 14.16 22.48
C LYS A 272 21.58 13.34 23.67
N ASN A 273 22.52 12.82 24.46
CA ASN A 273 22.22 12.14 25.73
C ASN A 273 21.70 13.09 26.79
#